data_AF-A0AAE6QLK7-F1
#
_entry.id   AF-A0AAE6QLK7-F1
#
_cell.length_a   1.000
_cell.length_b   1.000
_cell.length_c   1.000
_cell.angle_alpha   90.00
_cell.angle_beta   90.00
_cell.angle_gamma   90.00
#
_symmetry.space_group_name_H-M   'P 1'
#
loop_
_entity.id
_entity.type
_entity.pdbx_description
1 polymer ?
#
loop_
_entity_poly.entity_id
_entity_poly.type
_entity_poly.pdbx_seq_one_letter_code
_entity_poly.pdbx_strand_id
1 'polypeptide(L)'
;MRNLGDNMANVALQAFAEQGGDLERLRAAIESYVMQRHPIPEDIGRRLQSVGILPTIDSNESILNNPLLNLNVALNRRLGASPVVERAPRPAVPTTTDRRSMSAAEMNRRTALNISSQFSQLRTISKAESEELGFKDAADHGLEDATHCLFGGELSLGNRGQQVIGLASIPYGQEGDKELVFMDMKKLAQYLAGDPRHPMHRQPLNEGNIASYAFRIVP
;
A
#
# COMPACT_ATOMS: atom_id res chain seq x y z
N MET A 1 1.52 -28.87 -0.82
CA MET A 1 0.32 -29.21 -1.63
C MET A 1 -0.36 -28.00 -2.29
N ARG A 2 0.32 -26.85 -2.51
CA ARG A 2 -0.26 -25.68 -3.22
C ARG A 2 -0.46 -25.92 -4.73
N ASN A 3 0.46 -26.65 -5.35
CA ASN A 3 0.49 -26.83 -6.81
C ASN A 3 -0.67 -27.66 -7.40
N LEU A 4 -1.38 -28.46 -6.60
CA LEU A 4 -2.48 -29.28 -7.11
C LEU A 4 -3.75 -28.44 -7.34
N GLY A 5 -4.01 -27.48 -6.45
CA GLY A 5 -5.16 -26.56 -6.54
C GLY A 5 -5.03 -25.55 -7.67
N ASP A 6 -3.83 -25.02 -7.90
CA ASP A 6 -3.54 -24.10 -9.01
C ASP A 6 -3.73 -24.77 -10.39
N ASN A 7 -3.31 -26.04 -10.52
CA ASN A 7 -3.47 -26.78 -11.77
C ASN A 7 -4.94 -27.10 -12.07
N MET A 8 -5.73 -27.51 -11.07
CA MET A 8 -7.16 -27.75 -11.27
C MET A 8 -7.94 -26.46 -11.57
N ALA A 9 -7.57 -25.33 -10.94
CA ALA A 9 -8.16 -24.03 -11.25
C ALA A 9 -7.89 -23.62 -12.70
N ASN A 10 -6.67 -23.79 -13.21
CA ASN A 10 -6.33 -23.46 -14.60
C ASN A 10 -7.06 -24.36 -15.62
N VAL A 11 -7.18 -25.65 -15.33
CA VAL A 11 -7.93 -26.60 -16.18
C VAL A 11 -9.42 -26.24 -16.19
N ALA A 12 -10.01 -25.90 -15.04
CA ALA A 12 -11.39 -25.46 -14.95
C ALA A 12 -11.65 -24.14 -15.71
N LEU A 13 -10.71 -23.20 -15.67
CA LEU A 13 -10.78 -21.96 -16.46
C LEU A 13 -10.69 -22.20 -17.96
N GLN A 14 -9.90 -23.18 -18.38
CA GLN A 14 -9.81 -23.56 -19.78
C GLN A 14 -11.10 -24.22 -20.25
N ALA A 15 -11.62 -25.19 -19.50
CA ALA A 15 -12.91 -25.84 -19.80
C ALA A 15 -14.08 -24.84 -19.82
N PHE A 16 -14.09 -23.84 -18.92
CA PHE A 16 -15.10 -22.78 -18.90
C PHE A 16 -15.04 -21.89 -20.15
N ALA A 17 -13.84 -21.53 -20.61
CA ALA A 17 -13.65 -20.75 -21.83
C ALA A 17 -14.03 -21.54 -23.09
N GLU A 18 -13.71 -22.85 -23.13
CA GLU A 18 -14.08 -23.75 -24.23
C GLU A 18 -15.59 -23.97 -24.35
N GLN A 19 -16.33 -23.84 -23.24
CA GLN A 19 -17.80 -23.84 -23.22
C GLN A 19 -18.42 -22.50 -23.69
N GLY A 20 -17.61 -21.58 -24.22
CA GLY A 20 -18.05 -20.24 -24.64
C GLY A 20 -18.34 -19.30 -23.47
N GLY A 21 -17.79 -19.59 -22.30
CA GLY A 21 -17.92 -18.75 -21.11
C GLY A 21 -17.01 -17.52 -21.18
N ASP A 22 -17.60 -16.34 -20.98
CA ASP A 22 -16.85 -15.09 -20.96
C ASP A 22 -16.05 -14.97 -19.65
N LEU A 23 -14.72 -15.03 -19.77
CA LEU A 23 -13.80 -15.01 -18.62
C LEU A 23 -13.78 -13.66 -17.90
N GLU A 24 -14.04 -12.55 -18.60
CA GLU A 24 -14.12 -11.22 -17.99
C GLU A 24 -15.42 -11.07 -17.20
N ARG A 25 -16.52 -11.61 -17.71
CA ARG A 25 -17.81 -11.65 -17.00
C ARG A 25 -17.78 -12.56 -15.79
N LEU A 26 -17.08 -13.69 -15.88
CA LEU A 26 -16.79 -14.58 -14.75
C LEU A 26 -15.98 -13.87 -13.66
N ARG A 27 -14.94 -13.11 -14.06
CA ARG A 27 -14.14 -12.30 -13.13
C ARG A 27 -14.99 -11.32 -12.34
N ALA A 28 -15.78 -10.51 -13.04
CA ALA A 28 -16.61 -9.49 -12.42
C ALA A 28 -17.60 -10.12 -11.42
N ALA A 29 -18.21 -11.25 -11.79
CA ALA A 29 -19.13 -11.97 -10.90
C ALA A 29 -18.44 -12.51 -9.65
N ILE A 30 -17.22 -13.07 -9.77
CA ILE A 30 -16.46 -13.57 -8.62
C ILE A 30 -15.96 -12.41 -7.74
N GLU A 31 -15.46 -11.32 -8.32
CA GLU A 31 -15.03 -10.13 -7.57
C GLU A 31 -16.20 -9.50 -6.80
N SER A 32 -17.38 -9.38 -7.41
CA SER A 32 -18.61 -8.93 -6.74
C SER A 32 -19.05 -9.90 -5.64
N TYR A 33 -18.93 -11.21 -5.84
CA TYR A 33 -19.25 -12.21 -4.81
C TYR A 33 -18.26 -12.15 -3.63
N VAL A 34 -16.96 -11.96 -3.89
CA VAL A 34 -15.95 -11.87 -2.83
C VAL A 34 -16.04 -10.56 -2.04
N MET A 35 -16.23 -9.43 -2.73
CA MET A 35 -16.24 -8.11 -2.07
C MET A 35 -17.58 -7.76 -1.45
N GLN A 36 -18.69 -8.12 -2.11
CA GLN A 36 -20.04 -7.66 -1.73
C GLN A 36 -20.97 -8.81 -1.32
N ARG A 37 -20.48 -10.06 -1.30
CA ARG A 37 -21.30 -11.29 -1.10
C ARG A 37 -22.48 -11.38 -2.07
N HIS A 38 -22.36 -10.75 -3.24
CA HIS A 38 -23.42 -10.71 -4.23
C HIS A 38 -23.46 -12.03 -4.99
N PRO A 39 -24.58 -12.78 -5.01
CA PRO A 39 -24.64 -14.13 -5.55
C PRO A 39 -24.16 -14.19 -7.00
N ILE A 40 -23.36 -15.21 -7.32
CA ILE A 40 -22.88 -15.45 -8.68
C ILE A 40 -24.11 -15.72 -9.57
N PRO A 41 -24.23 -15.06 -10.75
CA PRO A 41 -25.33 -15.30 -11.68
C PRO A 41 -25.49 -16.78 -12.02
N GLU A 42 -26.73 -17.29 -12.05
CA GLU A 42 -27.02 -18.73 -12.22
C GLU A 42 -26.43 -19.34 -13.51
N ASP A 43 -26.29 -18.56 -14.58
CA ASP A 43 -25.67 -19.02 -15.84
C ASP A 43 -24.18 -19.36 -15.64
N ILE A 44 -23.48 -18.52 -14.87
CA ILE A 44 -22.08 -18.68 -14.50
C ILE A 44 -21.95 -19.79 -13.45
N GLY A 45 -22.84 -19.81 -12.47
CA GLY A 45 -22.90 -20.83 -11.43
C GLY A 45 -23.07 -22.24 -12.01
N ARG A 46 -23.98 -22.44 -12.96
CA ARG A 46 -24.18 -23.75 -13.62
C ARG A 46 -22.97 -24.22 -14.41
N ARG A 47 -22.27 -23.30 -15.09
CA ARG A 47 -21.04 -23.61 -15.82
C ARG A 47 -19.89 -23.96 -14.87
N LEU A 48 -19.77 -23.23 -13.76
CA LEU A 48 -18.81 -23.54 -12.69
C LEU A 48 -19.07 -24.91 -12.06
N GLN A 49 -20.34 -25.26 -11.80
CA GLN A 49 -20.72 -26.59 -11.33
C GLN A 49 -20.37 -27.68 -12.36
N SER A 50 -20.56 -27.40 -13.65
CA SER A 50 -20.21 -28.33 -14.74
C SER A 50 -18.72 -28.61 -14.84
N VAL A 51 -17.85 -27.71 -14.36
CA VAL A 51 -16.39 -27.92 -14.27
C VAL A 51 -15.94 -28.40 -12.87
N GLY A 52 -16.90 -28.79 -12.02
CA GLY A 52 -16.64 -29.37 -10.70
C GLY A 52 -16.38 -28.37 -9.58
N ILE A 53 -16.65 -27.07 -9.79
CA ILE A 53 -16.46 -26.01 -8.80
C ILE A 53 -17.83 -25.58 -8.26
N LEU A 54 -18.09 -25.81 -6.96
CA LEU A 54 -19.30 -25.31 -6.33
C LEU A 54 -19.27 -23.77 -6.25
N PRO A 55 -20.29 -23.06 -6.77
CA PRO A 55 -20.39 -21.60 -6.75
C PRO A 55 -20.93 -21.10 -5.40
N THR A 56 -20.54 -21.73 -4.30
CA THR A 56 -20.98 -21.38 -2.94
C THR A 56 -19.81 -21.47 -1.98
N ILE A 57 -19.52 -20.38 -1.27
CA ILE A 57 -18.67 -20.43 -0.08
C ILE A 57 -19.60 -20.80 1.07
N ASP A 58 -19.59 -22.08 1.46
CA ASP A 58 -20.24 -22.47 2.70
C ASP A 58 -19.55 -21.73 3.86
N SER A 59 -20.32 -20.99 4.65
CA SER A 59 -19.79 -19.96 5.57
C SER A 59 -18.93 -20.51 6.71
N ASN A 60 -18.81 -21.84 6.82
CA ASN A 60 -18.02 -22.54 7.82
C ASN A 60 -16.71 -23.15 7.28
N GLU A 61 -16.43 -23.08 5.98
CA GLU A 61 -15.17 -23.61 5.42
C GLU A 61 -14.13 -22.51 5.28
N SER A 62 -12.93 -22.77 5.81
CA SER A 62 -11.82 -21.81 5.89
C SER A 62 -11.60 -21.08 4.56
N ILE A 63 -11.71 -19.75 4.61
CA ILE A 63 -11.43 -18.78 3.51
C ILE A 63 -10.08 -19.07 2.83
N LEU A 64 -9.15 -19.73 3.54
CA LEU A 64 -7.81 -20.04 3.05
C LEU A 64 -7.73 -21.23 2.08
N ASN A 65 -8.79 -22.02 1.88
CA ASN A 65 -8.80 -23.18 0.97
C ASN A 65 -10.06 -23.23 0.07
N ASN A 66 -10.65 -22.09 -0.26
CA ASN A 66 -11.83 -22.09 -1.13
C ASN A 66 -11.45 -22.18 -2.62
N PRO A 67 -12.00 -23.15 -3.39
CA PRO A 67 -11.68 -23.31 -4.82
C PRO A 67 -12.05 -22.09 -5.67
N LEU A 68 -13.04 -21.28 -5.27
CA LEU A 68 -13.39 -20.03 -5.97
C LEU A 68 -12.32 -18.95 -5.82
N LEU A 69 -11.65 -18.88 -4.67
CA LEU A 69 -10.58 -17.91 -4.44
C LEU A 69 -9.33 -18.30 -5.24
N ASN A 70 -8.99 -19.60 -5.28
CA ASN A 70 -7.91 -20.09 -6.13
C ASN A 70 -8.21 -19.85 -7.61
N LEU A 71 -9.46 -20.04 -8.04
CA LEU A 71 -9.93 -19.72 -9.38
C LEU A 71 -9.77 -18.22 -9.70
N ASN A 72 -10.13 -17.33 -8.77
CA ASN A 72 -10.00 -15.89 -8.95
C ASN A 72 -8.54 -15.46 -9.12
N VAL A 73 -7.62 -16.06 -8.34
CA VAL A 73 -6.18 -15.79 -8.46
C VAL A 73 -5.64 -16.28 -9.79
N ALA A 74 -6.01 -17.50 -10.21
CA ALA A 74 -5.62 -18.05 -11.50
C ALA A 74 -6.16 -17.23 -12.68
N LEU A 75 -7.41 -16.76 -12.59
CA LEU A 75 -8.05 -15.94 -13.60
C LEU A 75 -7.40 -14.56 -13.71
N ASN A 76 -7.10 -13.92 -12.58
CA ASN A 76 -6.36 -12.65 -12.54
C ASN A 76 -4.95 -12.78 -13.14
N ARG A 77 -4.27 -13.92 -12.92
CA ARG A 77 -2.99 -14.19 -13.57
C ARG A 77 -3.14 -14.39 -15.07
N ARG A 78 -4.17 -15.10 -15.52
CA ARG A 78 -4.40 -15.40 -16.95
C ARG A 78 -4.82 -14.16 -17.75
N LEU A 79 -5.66 -13.31 -17.19
CA LEU A 79 -6.06 -12.05 -17.82
C LEU A 79 -5.01 -10.94 -17.64
N GLY A 80 -4.23 -10.99 -16.55
CA GLY A 80 -3.14 -10.03 -16.28
C GLY A 80 -1.83 -10.31 -17.02
N ALA A 81 -1.68 -11.48 -17.63
CA ALA A 81 -0.51 -11.86 -18.42
C ALA A 81 -0.87 -11.98 -19.92
N SER A 82 -1.01 -10.84 -20.60
CA SER A 82 -0.79 -10.77 -22.06
C SER A 82 0.66 -10.32 -22.34
N PRO A 83 1.31 -10.83 -23.41
CA PRO A 83 2.75 -10.99 -23.48
C PRO A 83 3.51 -9.71 -23.87
N VAL A 84 4.75 -9.64 -23.40
CA VAL A 84 5.80 -8.73 -23.88
C VAL A 84 6.03 -8.97 -25.38
N VAL A 85 5.80 -7.95 -26.23
CA VAL A 85 6.39 -7.85 -27.57
C VAL A 85 6.86 -6.41 -27.82
N GLU A 86 8.17 -6.25 -27.76
CA GLU A 86 9.09 -5.50 -28.63
C GLU A 86 8.66 -4.19 -29.34
N ARG A 87 9.52 -3.16 -29.22
CA ARG A 87 9.40 -1.82 -29.82
C ARG A 87 9.56 -1.81 -31.36
N ALA A 88 8.72 -1.03 -32.06
CA ALA A 88 9.02 -0.35 -33.35
C ALA A 88 8.18 0.96 -33.50
N PRO A 89 8.58 1.95 -34.33
CA PRO A 89 8.22 3.37 -34.16
C PRO A 89 6.95 3.86 -34.92
N ARG A 90 6.15 4.71 -34.23
CA ARG A 90 5.03 5.66 -34.59
C ARG A 90 4.24 5.52 -35.92
N PRO A 91 2.89 5.71 -35.86
CA PRO A 91 2.28 7.02 -36.23
C PRO A 91 1.19 7.56 -35.25
N ALA A 92 1.04 8.88 -35.19
CA ALA A 92 -0.03 9.64 -34.47
C ALA A 92 -1.42 9.33 -35.09
N VAL A 93 -2.60 9.35 -34.45
CA VAL A 93 -3.37 10.21 -33.50
C VAL A 93 -4.68 9.39 -33.18
N PRO A 94 -5.64 9.74 -32.29
CA PRO A 94 -5.72 10.82 -31.30
C PRO A 94 -6.03 10.34 -29.87
N THR A 95 -5.41 11.02 -28.90
CA THR A 95 -5.81 10.97 -27.49
C THR A 95 -7.08 11.81 -27.32
N THR A 96 -8.24 11.18 -27.44
CA THR A 96 -9.46 11.72 -26.82
C THR A 96 -9.41 11.37 -25.34
N THR A 97 -9.03 12.39 -24.56
CA THR A 97 -9.28 12.56 -23.13
C THR A 97 -10.49 11.78 -22.61
N ASP A 98 -10.26 10.91 -21.62
CA ASP A 98 -11.07 10.99 -20.41
C ASP A 98 -10.16 11.11 -19.18
N ARG A 99 -10.63 11.87 -18.21
CA ARG A 99 -9.86 12.54 -17.16
C ARG A 99 -9.26 11.53 -16.19
N ARG A 100 -7.93 11.42 -16.20
CA ARG A 100 -7.05 11.53 -15.02
C ARG A 100 -7.65 11.04 -13.68
N SER A 101 -8.20 9.83 -13.61
CA SER A 101 -8.39 9.14 -12.33
C SER A 101 -7.01 8.66 -11.91
N MET A 102 -6.25 9.49 -11.19
CA MET A 102 -5.03 9.00 -10.54
C MET A 102 -5.42 7.78 -9.71
N SER A 103 -4.71 6.66 -9.88
CA SER A 103 -4.94 5.50 -9.02
C SER A 103 -4.77 5.93 -7.55
N ALA A 104 -5.49 5.31 -6.61
CA ALA A 104 -5.34 5.62 -5.18
C ALA A 104 -3.86 5.51 -4.74
N ALA A 105 -3.10 4.59 -5.34
CA ALA A 105 -1.66 4.45 -5.12
C ALA A 105 -0.84 5.64 -5.65
N GLU A 106 -1.19 6.22 -6.80
CA GLU A 106 -0.56 7.46 -7.30
C GLU A 106 -0.94 8.68 -6.48
N MET A 107 -2.20 8.79 -6.05
CA MET A 107 -2.62 9.83 -5.12
C MET A 107 -1.82 9.73 -3.82
N ASN A 108 -1.71 8.54 -3.24
CA ASN A 108 -0.94 8.34 -2.01
C ASN A 108 0.54 8.64 -2.20
N ARG A 109 1.16 8.19 -3.31
CA ARG A 109 2.55 8.57 -3.62
C ARG A 109 2.72 10.07 -3.71
N ARG A 110 1.79 10.76 -4.37
CA ARG A 110 1.86 12.20 -4.57
C ARG A 110 1.69 12.95 -3.25
N THR A 111 0.76 12.51 -2.40
CA THR A 111 0.60 13.03 -1.03
C THR A 111 1.85 12.81 -0.20
N ALA A 112 2.45 11.62 -0.25
CA ALA A 112 3.69 11.35 0.47
C ALA A 112 4.83 12.27 0.00
N LEU A 113 4.97 12.49 -1.32
CA LEU A 113 5.96 13.41 -1.87
C LEU A 113 5.71 14.86 -1.45
N ASN A 114 4.45 15.31 -1.43
CA ASN A 114 4.10 16.66 -0.95
C ASN A 114 4.49 16.84 0.51
N ILE A 115 4.17 15.86 1.38
CA ILE A 115 4.54 15.90 2.80
C ILE A 115 6.06 15.92 2.93
N SER A 116 6.79 14.99 2.30
CA SER A 116 8.26 14.96 2.37
C SER A 116 8.93 16.21 1.80
N SER A 117 8.29 16.90 0.85
CA SER A 117 8.78 18.17 0.30
C SER A 117 8.76 19.30 1.33
N GLN A 118 7.93 19.22 2.37
CA GLN A 118 7.89 20.22 3.45
C GLN A 118 9.08 20.08 4.40
N PHE A 119 9.88 19.03 4.32
CA PHE A 119 11.03 18.79 5.20
C PHE A 119 11.94 20.01 5.34
N SER A 120 12.27 20.66 4.22
CA SER A 120 13.15 21.84 4.23
C SER A 120 12.50 23.09 4.83
N GLN A 121 11.18 23.10 4.97
CA GLN A 121 10.39 24.19 5.56
C GLN A 121 10.07 23.95 7.04
N LEU A 122 10.37 22.75 7.56
CA LEU A 122 10.20 22.45 8.97
C LEU A 122 11.14 23.28 9.82
N ARG A 123 10.69 23.55 11.05
CA ARG A 123 11.53 24.12 12.09
C ARG A 123 12.69 23.18 12.38
N THR A 124 13.84 23.74 12.69
CA THR A 124 15.05 22.96 12.95
C THR A 124 15.32 22.83 14.43
N ILE A 125 15.81 21.67 14.83
CA ILE A 125 16.43 21.42 16.14
C ILE A 125 17.85 20.94 15.87
N SER A 126 18.80 21.46 16.65
CA SER A 126 20.22 21.11 16.51
C SER A 126 20.45 19.66 16.97
N LYS A 127 21.46 18.98 16.45
CA LYS A 127 21.80 17.62 16.89
C LYS A 127 22.00 17.57 18.42
N ALA A 128 22.72 18.53 18.99
CA ALA A 128 22.93 18.62 20.44
C ALA A 128 21.60 18.66 21.22
N GLU A 129 20.66 19.53 20.84
CA GLU A 129 19.34 19.61 21.47
C GLU A 129 18.54 18.32 21.29
N SER A 130 18.65 17.68 20.12
CA SER A 130 18.00 16.38 19.89
C SER A 130 18.59 15.26 20.75
N GLU A 131 19.90 15.28 21.01
CA GLU A 131 20.57 14.30 21.88
C GLU A 131 20.17 14.48 23.35
N GLU A 132 19.96 15.72 23.80
CA GLU A 132 19.36 16.02 25.12
C GLU A 132 17.93 15.47 25.25
N LEU A 133 17.22 15.36 24.13
CA LEU A 133 15.87 14.80 24.03
C LEU A 133 15.88 13.28 23.77
N GLY A 134 17.06 12.62 23.79
CA GLY A 134 17.21 11.17 23.65
C GLY A 134 17.44 10.66 22.23
N PHE A 135 17.73 11.55 21.27
CA PHE A 135 18.24 11.13 19.96
C PHE A 135 19.67 10.58 20.11
N LYS A 136 19.95 9.48 19.43
CA LYS A 136 21.27 8.87 19.32
C LYS A 136 21.51 8.59 17.84
N ASP A 137 22.41 9.35 17.23
CA ASP A 137 22.75 9.15 15.82
C ASP A 137 23.52 7.86 15.62
N ALA A 138 23.10 7.03 14.65
CA ALA A 138 23.79 5.77 14.36
C ALA A 138 25.25 5.96 13.87
N ALA A 139 25.58 7.10 13.26
CA ALA A 139 26.94 7.39 12.82
C ALA A 139 27.89 7.66 13.98
N ASP A 140 27.39 8.13 15.13
CA ASP A 140 28.19 8.50 16.29
C ASP A 140 28.17 7.41 17.38
N HIS A 141 27.01 6.79 17.61
CA HIS A 141 26.79 5.83 18.71
C HIS A 141 26.82 4.37 18.24
N GLY A 142 26.87 4.11 16.93
CA GLY A 142 26.80 2.76 16.36
C GLY A 142 25.35 2.23 16.28
N LEU A 143 25.14 1.15 15.51
CA LEU A 143 23.80 0.64 15.19
C LEU A 143 23.03 0.10 16.42
N GLU A 144 23.73 -0.43 17.42
CA GLU A 144 23.10 -1.07 18.60
C GLU A 144 22.50 -0.04 19.56
N ASP A 145 23.13 1.13 19.67
CA ASP A 145 22.69 2.22 20.54
C ASP A 145 21.90 3.31 19.80
N ALA A 146 21.80 3.24 18.47
CA ALA A 146 21.12 4.23 17.66
C ALA A 146 19.63 4.36 17.98
N THR A 147 19.09 5.56 17.83
CA THR A 147 17.64 5.75 17.85
C THR A 147 17.03 5.06 16.64
N HIS A 148 16.08 4.19 16.91
CA HIS A 148 15.35 3.46 15.88
C HIS A 148 14.15 4.28 15.42
N CYS A 149 13.95 4.31 14.10
CA CYS A 149 12.76 4.87 13.48
C CYS A 149 11.54 4.06 13.90
N LEU A 150 10.41 4.74 14.16
CA LEU A 150 9.13 4.10 14.45
C LEU A 150 8.70 3.10 13.34
N PHE A 151 9.10 3.35 12.10
CA PHE A 151 8.80 2.50 10.93
C PHE A 151 9.91 1.49 10.61
N GLY A 152 10.88 1.31 11.51
CA GLY A 152 11.99 0.38 11.40
C GLY A 152 13.27 0.98 10.83
N GLY A 153 14.41 0.44 11.27
CA GLY A 153 15.76 0.88 10.92
C GLY A 153 16.32 1.96 11.83
N GLU A 154 17.64 2.07 11.86
CA GLU A 154 18.39 3.04 12.63
C GLU A 154 18.34 4.42 11.95
N LEU A 155 18.25 5.48 12.75
CA LEU A 155 18.28 6.85 12.25
C LEU A 155 19.70 7.40 12.27
N SER A 156 20.09 8.02 11.17
CA SER A 156 21.34 8.75 11.09
C SER A 156 21.24 9.97 10.19
N LEU A 157 21.73 11.10 10.69
CA LEU A 157 21.91 12.35 9.94
C LEU A 157 22.98 12.20 8.86
N GLY A 158 23.91 11.25 9.01
CA GLY A 158 24.90 10.89 7.98
C GLY A 158 24.28 10.18 6.78
N ASN A 159 23.07 9.61 6.92
CA ASN A 159 22.38 8.91 5.84
C ASN A 159 21.59 9.90 4.96
N ARG A 160 22.17 10.28 3.81
CA ARG A 160 21.52 11.15 2.81
C ARG A 160 20.18 10.59 2.27
N GLY A 161 19.93 9.30 2.45
CA GLY A 161 18.67 8.66 2.10
C GLY A 161 17.52 8.99 3.07
N GLN A 162 17.82 9.36 4.31
CA GLN A 162 16.84 9.60 5.38
C GLN A 162 16.56 11.10 5.54
N GLN A 163 15.32 11.41 5.94
CA GLN A 163 14.92 12.75 6.36
C GLN A 163 14.56 12.69 7.85
N VAL A 164 15.58 12.76 8.70
CA VAL A 164 15.40 12.60 10.15
C VAL A 164 14.64 13.79 10.72
N ILE A 165 13.51 13.49 11.36
CA ILE A 165 12.66 14.46 12.05
C ILE A 165 12.36 13.98 13.47
N GLY A 166 12.14 14.93 14.38
CA GLY A 166 11.45 14.69 15.65
C GLY A 166 9.99 15.07 15.50
N LEU A 167 9.08 14.12 15.73
CA LEU A 167 7.64 14.35 15.70
C LEU A 167 7.12 14.50 17.13
N ALA A 168 6.53 15.65 17.44
CA ALA A 168 5.97 15.93 18.76
C ALA A 168 4.57 15.32 18.92
N SER A 169 4.23 14.90 20.14
CA SER A 169 2.90 14.40 20.49
C SER A 169 1.79 15.46 20.37
N ILE A 170 2.12 16.74 20.55
CA ILE A 170 1.22 17.89 20.47
C ILE A 170 1.79 18.97 19.55
N PRO A 171 0.95 19.80 18.92
CA PRO A 171 1.44 20.85 18.05
C PRO A 171 2.20 21.90 18.85
N TYR A 172 3.26 22.44 18.26
CA TYR A 172 4.08 23.46 18.89
C TYR A 172 3.26 24.70 19.26
N GLY A 173 3.46 25.20 20.48
CA GLY A 173 2.75 26.36 21.02
C GLY A 173 1.58 25.99 21.93
N GLN A 174 1.27 24.70 22.08
CA GLN A 174 0.40 24.21 23.14
C GLN A 174 1.20 23.78 24.37
N GLU A 175 0.62 24.00 25.55
CA GLU A 175 1.16 23.55 26.84
C GLU A 175 0.96 22.03 27.00
N GLY A 176 2.03 21.33 27.35
CA GLY A 176 2.04 19.88 27.59
C GLY A 176 3.43 19.27 27.42
N ASP A 177 3.54 17.98 27.76
CA ASP A 177 4.77 17.21 27.60
C ASP A 177 5.16 17.12 26.12
N LYS A 178 6.31 17.73 25.79
CA LYS A 178 6.89 17.73 24.45
C LYS A 178 7.72 16.47 24.27
N GLU A 179 7.08 15.32 24.35
CA GLU A 179 7.72 14.08 23.95
C GLU A 179 7.92 14.11 22.43
N LEU A 180 9.19 13.99 22.02
CA LEU A 180 9.60 13.95 20.63
C LEU A 180 9.98 12.52 20.27
N VAL A 181 9.35 12.01 19.22
CA VAL A 181 9.70 10.70 18.66
C VAL A 181 10.42 10.91 17.35
N PHE A 182 11.64 10.37 17.28
CA PHE A 182 12.48 10.51 16.10
C PHE A 182 12.10 9.46 15.04
N MET A 183 12.02 9.90 13.79
CA MET A 183 11.67 9.03 12.66
C MET A 183 12.13 9.62 11.33
N ASP A 184 12.04 8.81 10.27
CA ASP A 184 12.25 9.26 8.90
C ASP A 184 10.93 9.84 8.33
N MET A 185 10.98 11.10 7.93
CA MET A 185 9.85 11.81 7.32
C MET A 185 9.35 11.12 6.05
N LYS A 186 10.20 10.45 5.28
CA LYS A 186 9.76 9.71 4.07
C LYS A 186 8.85 8.55 4.44
N LYS A 187 9.19 7.84 5.53
CA LYS A 187 8.39 6.72 6.05
C LYS A 187 7.08 7.21 6.66
N LEU A 188 7.15 8.30 7.43
CA LEU A 188 5.96 8.96 7.97
C LEU A 188 5.02 9.42 6.84
N ALA A 189 5.55 10.06 5.80
CA ALA A 189 4.76 10.54 4.68
C ALA A 189 4.06 9.40 3.91
N GLN A 190 4.73 8.25 3.75
CA GLN A 190 4.13 7.04 3.17
C GLN A 190 2.99 6.49 4.05
N TYR A 191 3.16 6.51 5.37
CA TYR A 191 2.12 6.12 6.32
C TYR A 191 0.92 7.08 6.25
N LEU A 192 1.16 8.39 6.34
CA LEU A 192 0.11 9.42 6.34
C LEU A 192 -0.66 9.50 5.03
N ALA A 193 -0.06 9.09 3.92
CA ALA A 193 -0.74 9.01 2.64
C ALA A 193 -1.86 7.94 2.62
N GLY A 194 -1.70 6.85 3.38
CA GLY A 194 -2.73 5.82 3.53
C GLY A 194 -3.66 6.08 4.72
N ASP A 195 -3.12 6.63 5.79
CA ASP A 195 -3.83 6.90 7.04
C ASP A 195 -3.42 8.26 7.63
N PRO A 196 -4.18 9.36 7.39
CA PRO A 196 -3.81 10.73 7.76
C PRO A 196 -3.99 10.99 9.27
N ARG A 197 -3.34 10.18 10.09
CA ARG A 197 -3.41 10.17 11.55
C ARG A 197 -2.02 10.02 12.14
N HIS A 198 -1.79 10.67 13.28
CA HIS A 198 -0.56 10.57 14.05
C HIS A 198 -0.32 9.11 14.45
N PRO A 199 0.86 8.54 14.19
CA PRO A 199 1.12 7.11 14.37
C PRO A 199 1.11 6.64 15.85
N MET A 200 0.98 7.57 16.79
CA MET A 200 0.97 7.30 18.24
C MET A 200 -0.39 7.67 18.85
N HIS A 201 -0.82 8.91 18.64
CA HIS A 201 -2.01 9.47 19.31
C HIS A 201 -3.27 9.48 18.45
N ARG A 202 -3.18 9.00 17.20
CA ARG A 202 -4.28 8.93 16.22
C ARG A 202 -4.97 10.27 15.91
N GLN A 203 -4.41 11.38 16.36
CA GLN A 203 -4.87 12.73 16.02
C GLN A 203 -4.68 12.99 14.52
N PRO A 204 -5.52 13.82 13.87
CA PRO A 204 -5.37 14.10 12.45
C PRO A 204 -3.98 14.70 12.16
N LEU A 205 -3.22 14.04 11.30
CA LEU A 205 -1.87 14.48 10.89
C LEU A 205 -1.80 14.39 9.37
N ASN A 206 -1.58 15.51 8.70
CA ASN A 206 -1.63 15.63 7.25
C ASN A 206 -0.70 16.74 6.75
N GLU A 207 -0.67 16.93 5.43
CA GLU A 207 0.11 17.97 4.76
C GLU A 207 -0.08 19.37 5.35
N GLY A 208 -1.29 19.72 5.78
CA GLY A 208 -1.61 21.06 6.27
C GLY A 208 -1.13 21.34 7.70
N ASN A 209 -0.85 20.31 8.50
CA ASN A 209 -0.51 20.49 9.92
C ASN A 209 0.79 19.83 10.35
N ILE A 210 1.43 19.00 9.51
CA ILE A 210 2.69 18.30 9.84
C ILE A 210 3.79 19.26 10.31
N ALA A 211 3.87 20.47 9.73
CA ALA A 211 4.83 21.49 10.11
C ALA A 211 4.67 22.03 11.54
N SER A 212 3.50 21.84 12.16
CA SER A 212 3.25 22.19 13.56
C SER A 212 3.73 21.12 14.54
N TYR A 213 3.92 19.87 14.08
CA TYR A 213 4.32 18.73 14.91
C TYR A 213 5.78 18.31 14.67
N ALA A 214 6.27 18.44 13.44
CA ALA A 214 7.56 17.90 13.03
C ALA A 214 8.68 18.96 13.07
N PHE A 215 9.84 18.52 13.56
CA PHE A 215 11.08 19.27 13.60
C PHE A 215 12.14 18.55 12.78
N ARG A 216 12.81 19.27 11.89
CA ARG A 216 13.97 18.77 11.16
C ARG A 216 15.18 18.77 12.07
N ILE A 217 15.85 17.63 12.17
CA ILE A 217 17.11 17.56 12.92
C ILE A 217 18.25 17.97 11.98
N VAL A 218 19.10 18.88 12.45
CA VAL A 218 20.27 19.36 11.70
C VAL A 218 21.55 19.04 12.48
N PRO A 219 22.63 18.65 11.78
CA PRO A 219 23.92 18.38 12.42
C PRO A 219 24.49 19.61 13.12
#